data_AF-A0A6L4B349-F1
#
_entry.id   AF-A0A6L4B349-F1
#
_cell.length_a   1.000
_cell.length_b   1.000
_cell.length_c   1.000
_cell.angle_alpha   90.00
_cell.angle_beta   90.00
_cell.angle_gamma   90.00
#
_symmetry.space_group_name_H-M   'P 1'
#
loop_
_entity.id
_entity.type
_entity.pdbx_description
1 polymer ?
#
loop_
_entity_poly.entity_id
_entity_poly.type
_entity_poly.pdbx_seq_one_letter_code
_entity_poly.pdbx_strand_id
1 'polypeptide(L)'
;MTYQHFDHTKPDPASQNVSQACDSMRSNLRAVAQGVITGSMALWNVTLTGDPWAPSVITHSNGAERYRETLTYGTSGGSAGVVVSDEVHYSSDSGSTWTAVSIMTVSYNADGYVTAITWS
;
A
#
# COMPACT_ATOMS: atom_id res chain seq x y z
N MET A 1 15.82 0.00 -7.48
CA MET A 1 15.43 -1.41 -7.75
C MET A 1 14.15 -1.38 -8.55
N THR A 2 14.09 -2.06 -9.69
CA THR A 2 12.87 -2.13 -10.52
C THR A 2 11.81 -2.95 -9.81
N TYR A 3 10.58 -2.44 -9.72
CA TYR A 3 9.45 -3.17 -9.16
C TYR A 3 9.18 -4.44 -9.98
N GLN A 4 9.00 -5.57 -9.29
CA GLN A 4 8.82 -6.86 -9.93
C GLN A 4 7.35 -7.28 -9.78
N HIS A 5 6.63 -7.27 -10.90
CA HIS A 5 5.20 -7.58 -10.93
C HIS A 5 4.96 -9.09 -10.74
N PHE A 6 3.87 -9.45 -10.07
CA PHE A 6 3.43 -10.84 -9.99
C PHE A 6 3.02 -11.34 -11.38
N ASP A 7 3.52 -12.49 -11.79
CA ASP A 7 3.19 -13.11 -13.07
C ASP A 7 2.53 -14.48 -12.83
N HIS A 8 1.22 -14.57 -13.10
CA HIS A 8 0.47 -15.81 -12.91
C HIS A 8 0.85 -16.89 -13.92
N THR A 9 1.52 -16.52 -15.02
CA THR A 9 1.97 -17.48 -16.04
C THR A 9 3.28 -18.17 -15.64
N LYS A 10 3.83 -17.81 -14.48
CA LYS A 10 5.10 -18.33 -13.97
C LYS A 10 4.94 -19.03 -12.60
N PRO A 11 5.71 -20.10 -12.35
CA PRO A 11 6.64 -20.74 -13.28
C PRO A 11 5.93 -21.45 -14.44
N ASP A 12 6.56 -21.43 -15.61
CA ASP A 12 6.05 -22.03 -16.85
C ASP A 12 6.71 -23.39 -17.09
N PRO A 13 5.99 -24.51 -16.89
CA PRO A 13 6.54 -25.84 -17.02
C PRO A 13 6.84 -26.24 -18.47
N ALA A 14 6.30 -25.53 -19.46
CA ALA A 14 6.52 -25.84 -20.87
C ALA A 14 7.84 -25.24 -21.40
N SER A 15 8.36 -24.18 -20.77
CA SER A 15 9.51 -23.42 -21.28
C SER A 15 10.66 -23.20 -20.29
N GLN A 16 10.48 -23.51 -19.00
CA GLN A 16 11.50 -23.25 -17.97
C GLN A 16 12.17 -24.53 -17.47
N ASN A 17 13.49 -24.45 -17.32
CA ASN A 17 14.25 -25.42 -16.54
C ASN A 17 14.11 -25.15 -15.02
N VAL A 18 14.60 -26.07 -14.20
CA VAL A 18 14.45 -26.02 -12.74
C VAL A 18 15.00 -24.71 -12.14
N SER A 19 16.14 -24.22 -12.61
CA SER A 19 16.73 -22.97 -12.10
C SER A 19 15.84 -21.77 -12.43
N GLN A 20 15.35 -21.69 -13.67
CA GLN A 20 14.46 -20.61 -14.12
C GLN A 20 13.12 -20.63 -13.38
N ALA A 21 12.58 -21.82 -13.11
CA ALA A 21 11.37 -21.98 -12.30
C ALA A 21 11.60 -21.49 -10.86
N CYS A 22 12.75 -21.82 -10.25
CA CYS A 22 13.12 -21.31 -8.92
C CYS A 22 13.25 -19.78 -8.88
N ASP A 23 13.81 -19.17 -9.92
CA ASP A 23 13.92 -17.70 -10.03
C ASP A 23 12.54 -17.05 -10.21
N SER A 24 11.67 -17.64 -11.02
CA SER A 24 10.27 -17.21 -11.17
C SER A 24 9.49 -17.32 -9.86
N MET A 25 9.62 -18.43 -9.14
CA MET A 25 8.98 -18.61 -7.82
C MET A 25 9.49 -17.58 -6.81
N ARG A 26 10.81 -17.33 -6.77
CA ARG A 26 11.42 -16.31 -5.90
C ARG A 26 10.91 -14.90 -6.25
N SER A 27 10.73 -14.62 -7.54
CA SER A 27 10.22 -13.34 -8.04
C SER A 27 8.77 -13.11 -7.63
N ASN A 28 7.90 -14.12 -7.81
CA ASN A 28 6.50 -14.05 -7.39
C ASN A 28 6.37 -13.96 -5.87
N LEU A 29 7.20 -14.67 -5.09
CA LEU A 29 7.26 -14.54 -3.64
C LEU A 29 7.66 -13.13 -3.20
N ARG A 30 8.61 -12.50 -3.89
CA ARG A 30 9.00 -11.10 -3.62
C ARG A 30 7.89 -10.12 -3.96
N ALA A 31 7.18 -10.31 -5.07
CA ALA A 31 6.04 -9.50 -5.46
C ALA A 31 4.91 -9.58 -4.41
N VAL A 32 4.60 -10.80 -3.93
CA VAL A 32 3.60 -11.02 -2.87
C VAL A 32 4.06 -10.43 -1.54
N ALA A 33 5.32 -10.63 -1.14
CA ALA A 33 5.87 -10.04 0.08
C ALA A 33 5.81 -8.51 0.06
N GLN A 34 6.07 -7.89 -1.09
CA GLN A 34 5.93 -6.45 -1.26
C GLN A 34 4.47 -6.00 -1.15
N GLY A 35 3.51 -6.73 -1.75
CA GLY A 35 2.08 -6.42 -1.63
C GLY A 35 1.52 -6.56 -0.21
N VAL A 36 2.07 -7.47 0.60
CA VAL A 36 1.72 -7.65 2.02
C VAL A 36 2.27 -6.52 2.90
N ILE A 37 3.48 -6.02 2.61
CA ILE A 37 4.12 -4.95 3.40
C ILE A 37 3.40 -3.60 3.22
N THR A 38 2.72 -3.36 2.09
CA THR A 38 1.95 -2.13 1.81
C THR A 38 0.44 -2.26 1.93
N GLY A 39 -0.11 -3.41 2.37
CA GLY A 39 -1.57 -3.56 2.53
C GLY A 39 -2.40 -3.42 1.24
N SER A 40 -1.82 -3.70 0.06
CA SER A 40 -2.39 -3.29 -1.22
C SER A 40 -3.23 -4.37 -1.92
N MET A 41 -4.43 -3.99 -2.38
CA MET A 41 -5.32 -4.82 -3.22
C MET A 41 -4.60 -5.29 -4.49
N ALA A 42 -4.38 -6.61 -4.62
CA ALA A 42 -3.73 -7.19 -5.80
C ALA A 42 -4.47 -6.80 -7.10
N LEU A 43 -3.70 -6.52 -8.16
CA LEU A 43 -4.18 -6.14 -9.50
C LEU A 43 -4.67 -4.70 -9.67
N TRP A 44 -4.66 -3.87 -8.63
CA TRP A 44 -5.01 -2.44 -8.74
C TRP A 44 -3.75 -1.59 -9.00
N ASN A 45 -3.86 -0.58 -9.86
CA ASN A 45 -2.79 0.39 -10.09
C ASN A 45 -2.63 1.27 -8.85
N VAL A 46 -1.39 1.50 -8.41
CA VAL A 46 -1.08 2.35 -7.25
C VAL A 46 -0.38 3.62 -7.70
N THR A 47 -0.88 4.77 -7.23
CA THR A 47 -0.25 6.07 -7.43
C THR A 47 -0.01 6.73 -6.07
N LEU A 48 1.20 7.25 -5.88
CA LEU A 48 1.59 8.01 -4.69
C LEU A 48 1.62 9.50 -5.02
N THR A 49 1.11 10.32 -4.11
CA THR A 49 1.26 11.78 -4.14
C THR A 49 2.06 12.22 -2.92
N GLY A 50 2.98 13.18 -3.10
CA GLY A 50 3.89 13.64 -2.04
C GLY A 50 5.24 12.95 -2.10
N ASP A 51 5.93 12.90 -0.95
CA ASP A 51 7.22 12.22 -0.83
C ASP A 51 7.02 10.70 -0.99
N PRO A 52 7.76 10.00 -1.88
CA PRO A 52 7.67 8.55 -1.99
C PRO A 52 7.95 7.77 -0.69
N TRP A 53 8.66 8.37 0.27
CA TRP A 53 8.97 7.77 1.57
C TRP A 53 8.02 8.21 2.69
N ALA A 54 7.20 9.23 2.44
CA ALA A 54 6.16 9.74 3.33
C ALA A 54 5.00 10.31 2.49
N PRO A 55 4.28 9.47 1.73
CA PRO A 55 3.27 9.94 0.79
C PRO A 55 2.12 10.58 1.55
N SER A 56 1.60 11.71 1.06
CA SER A 56 0.41 12.32 1.64
C SER A 56 -0.87 11.65 1.16
N VAL A 57 -0.83 11.02 -0.02
CA VAL A 57 -1.96 10.29 -0.58
C VAL A 57 -1.48 9.02 -1.28
N ILE A 58 -2.17 7.91 -1.04
CA ILE A 58 -2.04 6.66 -1.79
C ILE A 58 -3.37 6.41 -2.50
N THR A 59 -3.34 6.24 -3.82
CA THR A 59 -4.53 5.92 -4.61
C THR A 59 -4.39 4.57 -5.28
N HIS A 60 -5.32 3.67 -4.97
CA HIS A 60 -5.50 2.40 -5.66
C HIS A 60 -6.58 2.57 -6.74
N SER A 61 -6.34 2.07 -7.94
CA SER A 61 -7.24 2.23 -9.09
C SER A 61 -7.47 0.94 -9.87
N ASN A 62 -8.72 0.60 -10.15
CA ASN A 62 -9.11 -0.46 -11.07
C ASN A 62 -10.30 0.00 -11.93
N GLY A 63 -10.08 0.23 -13.22
CA GLY A 63 -11.11 0.79 -14.11
C GLY A 63 -11.58 2.17 -13.61
N ALA A 64 -12.86 2.27 -13.21
CA ALA A 64 -13.43 3.47 -12.62
C ALA A 64 -13.38 3.48 -11.07
N GLU A 65 -13.09 2.35 -10.44
CA GLU A 65 -13.07 2.25 -8.99
C GLU A 65 -11.76 2.79 -8.40
N ARG A 66 -11.85 3.52 -7.29
CA ARG A 66 -10.72 4.09 -6.56
C ARG A 66 -10.86 3.86 -5.07
N TYR A 67 -9.76 3.49 -4.43
CA TYR A 67 -9.56 3.73 -3.00
C TYR A 67 -8.48 4.79 -2.83
N ARG A 68 -8.69 5.71 -1.90
CA ARG A 68 -7.75 6.78 -1.58
C ARG A 68 -7.52 6.82 -0.08
N GLU A 69 -6.27 6.65 0.31
CA GLU A 69 -5.75 6.86 1.66
C GLU A 69 -5.13 8.25 1.72
N THR A 70 -5.51 9.04 2.72
CA THR A 70 -4.92 10.36 2.98
C THR A 70 -4.19 10.31 4.30
N LEU A 71 -2.87 10.36 4.23
CA LEU A 71 -1.97 10.14 5.35
C LEU A 71 -1.54 11.47 5.97
N THR A 72 -1.71 11.58 7.28
CA THR A 72 -1.20 12.69 8.08
C THR A 72 -0.06 12.20 8.94
N TYR A 73 1.05 12.92 8.92
CA TYR A 73 2.25 12.60 9.71
C TYR A 73 2.38 13.55 10.89
N GLY A 74 2.85 13.01 12.02
CA GLY A 74 3.20 13.83 13.17
C GLY A 74 4.42 14.69 12.85
N THR A 75 4.46 15.89 13.42
CA THR A 75 5.49 16.91 13.14
C THR A 75 6.46 17.13 14.28
N SER A 76 6.20 16.55 15.46
CA SER A 76 6.99 16.78 16.67
C SER A 76 6.86 15.63 17.67
N GLY A 77 7.77 15.60 18.65
CA GLY A 77 7.78 14.59 19.71
C GLY A 77 7.91 13.15 19.18
N GLY A 78 7.31 12.20 19.88
CA GLY A 78 7.39 10.77 19.53
C GLY A 78 6.65 10.38 18.25
N SER A 79 5.83 11.27 17.66
CA SER A 79 5.15 11.00 16.37
C SER A 79 5.81 11.70 15.18
N ALA A 80 6.94 12.38 15.36
CA ALA A 80 7.62 13.10 14.29
C ALA A 80 8.01 12.16 13.13
N GLY A 81 7.48 12.44 11.93
CA GLY A 81 7.80 11.68 10.72
C GLY A 81 7.08 10.33 10.60
N VAL A 82 6.14 10.01 11.49
CA VAL A 82 5.32 8.79 11.41
C VAL A 82 3.83 9.14 11.28
N VAL A 83 3.05 8.21 10.72
CA VAL A 83 1.62 8.40 10.47
C VAL A 83 0.86 8.53 11.79
N VAL A 84 0.04 9.57 11.92
CA VAL A 84 -0.88 9.78 13.06
C VAL A 84 -2.35 9.66 12.65
N SER A 85 -2.65 9.79 11.36
CA SER A 85 -3.99 9.57 10.81
C SER A 85 -3.91 9.01 9.39
N ASP A 86 -4.81 8.09 9.05
CA ASP A 86 -5.06 7.60 7.70
C ASP A 86 -6.57 7.63 7.42
N GLU A 87 -6.98 8.42 6.44
CA GLU A 87 -8.37 8.55 6.02
C GLU A 87 -8.62 7.85 4.69
N VAL A 88 -9.42 6.79 4.73
CA VAL A 88 -9.75 5.96 3.58
C VAL A 88 -11.07 6.39 2.96
N HIS A 89 -11.06 6.60 1.65
CA HIS A 89 -12.23 6.94 0.86
C HIS A 89 -12.36 5.99 -0.33
N TYR A 90 -13.60 5.72 -0.75
CA TYR A 90 -13.94 4.95 -1.94
C TYR A 90 -14.63 5.83 -2.98
N SER A 91 -14.40 5.53 -4.26
CA SER A 91 -15.10 6.11 -5.40
C SER A 91 -15.35 5.04 -6.45
N SER A 92 -16.51 5.05 -7.09
CA SER A 92 -16.84 4.18 -8.23
C SER A 92 -16.83 4.92 -9.58
N ASP A 93 -16.52 6.22 -9.58
CA ASP A 93 -16.68 7.13 -10.73
C ASP A 93 -15.37 7.88 -11.07
N SER A 94 -14.25 7.16 -10.97
CA SER A 94 -12.89 7.65 -11.23
C SER A 94 -12.48 8.84 -10.34
N GLY A 95 -13.04 8.94 -9.14
CA GLY A 95 -12.71 9.97 -8.17
C GLY A 95 -13.52 11.26 -8.32
N SER A 96 -14.65 11.23 -9.01
CA SER A 96 -15.55 12.39 -9.14
C SER A 96 -16.37 12.58 -7.86
N THR A 97 -16.82 11.49 -7.25
CA THR A 97 -17.45 11.45 -5.93
C THR A 97 -16.71 10.50 -5.00
N TRP A 98 -16.66 10.84 -3.72
CA TRP A 98 -15.95 10.06 -2.70
C TRP A 98 -16.86 9.79 -1.51
N THR A 99 -16.87 8.55 -1.05
CA THR A 99 -17.52 8.13 0.19
C THR A 99 -16.44 7.81 1.21
N ALA A 100 -16.52 8.40 2.41
CA ALA A 100 -15.64 8.04 3.50
C ALA A 100 -15.89 6.58 3.92
N VAL A 101 -14.82 5.81 4.10
CA VAL A 101 -14.86 4.39 4.46
C VAL A 101 -14.43 4.20 5.90
N SER A 102 -13.31 4.81 6.28
CA SER A 102 -12.75 4.71 7.63
C SER A 102 -11.72 5.78 7.88
N ILE A 103 -11.51 6.09 9.16
CA ILE A 103 -10.37 6.88 9.64
C ILE A 103 -9.66 6.04 10.70
N MET A 104 -8.37 5.80 10.49
CA MET A 104 -7.48 5.25 11.51
C MET A 104 -6.71 6.40 12.16
N THR A 105 -6.71 6.48 13.49
CA THR A 105 -5.86 7.42 14.24
C THR A 105 -4.90 6.66 15.13
N VAL A 106 -3.63 7.05 15.12
CA VAL A 106 -2.56 6.44 15.93
C VAL A 106 -2.01 7.45 16.92
N SER A 107 -2.04 7.10 18.20
CA SER A 107 -1.46 7.90 19.29
C SER A 107 -0.09 7.36 19.68
N TYR A 108 0.83 8.27 20.02
CA TYR A 108 2.20 7.95 20.43
C TYR A 108 2.50 8.61 21.78
N ASN A 109 3.35 7.96 22.59
CA ASN A 109 3.96 8.62 23.75
C ASN A 109 5.19 9.45 23.34
N ALA A 110 5.83 10.11 24.31
CA ALA A 110 6.99 10.96 24.07
C ALA A 110 8.20 10.21 23.47
N ASP A 111 8.33 8.92 23.76
CA ASP A 111 9.43 8.07 23.27
C ASP A 111 9.13 7.47 21.88
N GLY A 112 7.95 7.73 21.32
CA GLY A 112 7.52 7.25 20.01
C GLY A 112 6.93 5.84 19.99
N TYR A 113 6.52 5.31 21.15
CA TYR A 113 5.75 4.08 21.21
C TYR A 113 4.27 4.35 20.98
N VAL A 114 3.63 3.50 20.17
CA VAL A 114 2.18 3.52 19.96
C VAL A 114 1.48 3.24 21.28
N THR A 115 0.55 4.10 21.67
CA THR A 115 -0.25 3.98 22.90
C THR A 115 -1.71 3.66 22.63
N ALA A 116 -2.24 4.04 21.46
CA ALA A 116 -3.60 3.71 21.05
C ALA A 116 -3.72 3.71 19.52
N ILE A 117 -4.64 2.88 19.02
CA ILE A 117 -5.12 2.91 17.64
C ILE A 117 -6.64 2.92 17.72
N THR A 118 -7.29 3.89 17.05
CA THR A 118 -8.74 4.00 16.99
C THR A 118 -9.21 3.99 15.55
N TRP A 119 -10.39 3.42 15.32
CA TRP A 119 -11.04 3.35 14.01
C TRP A 119 -12.44 3.95 14.10
N SER A 120 -12.83 4.75 13.12
CA SER A 120 -14.17 5.34 12.99
C SER A 120 -14.64 5.39 11.55
#